data_AF-A0A1L8I6T8-F1
#
_entry.id   AF-A0A1L8I6T8-F1
#
_cell.length_a   1.000
_cell.length_b   1.000
_cell.length_c   1.000
_cell.angle_alpha   90.00
_cell.angle_beta   90.00
_cell.angle_gamma   90.00
#
_symmetry.space_group_name_H-M   'P 1'
#
loop_
_entity.id
_entity.type
_entity.pdbx_description
1 polymer ?
#
loop_
_entity_poly.entity_id
_entity_poly.type
_entity_poly.pdbx_seq_one_letter_code
_entity_poly.pdbx_strand_id
1 'polypeptide(L)' 'MEFLSRFSFGFSHDVALIGKQGINGEPEEIAAVAMFLASDEASFVNGAFITADAGWTAY' A
#
# COMPACT_ATOMS: atom_id res chain seq x y z
N MET A 1 14.54 -8.60 13.85
CA MET A 1 13.80 -9.23 12.72
C MET A 1 12.30 -9.33 13.02
N GLU A 2 11.72 -8.38 13.77
CA GLU A 2 10.31 -8.38 14.23
C GLU A 2 9.42 -7.35 13.49
N PHE A 3 10.03 -6.45 12.69
CA PHE A 3 9.29 -5.39 11.98
C PHE A 3 8.47 -5.94 10.80
N LEU A 4 9.03 -6.94 10.10
CA LEU A 4 8.40 -7.57 8.94
C LEU A 4 7.28 -8.57 9.29
N SER A 5 7.18 -9.04 10.54
CA SER A 5 6.11 -9.98 10.93
C SER A 5 4.78 -9.28 11.19
N ARG A 6 4.80 -7.97 11.49
CA ARG A 6 3.60 -7.14 11.73
C ARG A 6 3.21 -6.30 10.52
N PHE A 7 4.10 -6.16 9.54
CA PHE A 7 3.89 -5.42 8.30
C PHE A 7 3.96 -6.38 7.11
N SER A 8 2.87 -7.12 6.88
CA SER A 8 2.67 -7.81 5.61
C SER A 8 2.40 -6.77 4.53
N PHE A 9 3.46 -6.15 4.00
CA PHE A 9 3.36 -5.52 2.68
C PHE A 9 3.13 -6.67 1.71
N GLY A 10 1.86 -6.88 1.35
CA GLY A 10 1.42 -7.96 0.49
C GLY A 10 1.99 -7.83 -0.92
N PHE A 11 3.25 -8.25 -1.11
CA PHE A 11 3.64 -8.93 -2.34
C PHE A 11 3.03 -10.33 -2.31
N SER A 12 1.69 -10.41 -2.31
CA SER A 12 1.03 -11.67 -2.64
C SER A 12 1.43 -11.99 -4.08
N HIS A 13 1.88 -13.23 -4.28
CA HIS A 13 2.12 -13.85 -5.57
C HIS A 13 0.82 -14.05 -6.39
N ASP A 14 -0.18 -13.19 -6.18
CA ASP A 14 -1.44 -13.20 -6.87
C ASP A 14 -1.52 -11.92 -7.69
N VAL A 15 -1.43 -12.10 -9.00
CA VAL A 15 -1.81 -11.14 -10.03
C VAL A 15 -3.33 -10.84 -10.00
N ALA A 16 -3.87 -10.54 -8.83
CA ALA A 16 -5.29 -10.31 -8.56
C ALA A 16 -5.57 -8.88 -8.10
N LEU A 17 -4.86 -7.89 -8.65
CA LEU A 17 -5.31 -6.48 -8.57
C LEU A 17 -6.63 -6.27 -9.32
N ILE A 18 -6.97 -7.19 -10.22
CA ILE A 18 -8.23 -7.21 -10.99
C ILE A 18 -9.46 -7.45 -10.07
N GLY A 19 -9.28 -7.94 -8.83
CA GLY A 19 -10.39 -8.34 -7.94
C GLY A 19 -10.77 -7.35 -6.83
N LYS A 20 -9.94 -6.33 -6.55
CA LYS A 20 -10.22 -5.34 -5.49
C LYS A 20 -10.94 -4.09 -6.01
N GLN A 21 -11.09 -3.97 -7.34
CA GLN A 21 -11.80 -2.88 -7.98
C GLN A 21 -13.29 -2.91 -7.58
N GLY A 22 -13.73 -1.93 -6.78
CA GLY A 22 -15.13 -1.77 -6.37
C GLY A 22 -15.42 -1.91 -4.88
N ILE A 23 -14.44 -2.24 -4.04
CA ILE A 23 -14.57 -2.12 -2.58
C ILE A 23 -13.95 -0.80 -2.11
N ASN A 24 -14.67 -0.07 -1.26
CA ASN A 24 -14.12 1.11 -0.58
C ASN A 24 -12.88 0.69 0.21
N GLY A 25 -11.79 1.46 0.11
CA GLY A 25 -10.64 1.25 0.97
C GLY A 25 -11.01 1.53 2.43
N GLU A 26 -10.56 0.67 3.34
CA GLU A 26 -10.73 0.91 4.78
C GLU A 26 -9.71 1.97 5.25
N PRO A 27 -10.04 2.80 6.27
CA PRO A 27 -9.12 3.83 6.78
C PRO A 27 -7.74 3.28 7.16
N GLU A 28 -7.69 2.06 7.69
CA GLU A 28 -6.46 1.38 8.11
C GLU A 28 -5.53 1.09 6.93
N GLU A 29 -6.06 0.88 5.73
CA GLU A 29 -5.25 0.62 4.54
C GLU A 29 -4.50 1.88 4.10
N ILE A 30 -5.14 3.04 4.18
CA ILE A 30 -4.51 4.33 3.90
C ILE A 30 -3.53 4.69 5.02
N ALA A 31 -3.88 4.44 6.28
CA ALA A 31 -3.00 4.67 7.43
C ALA A 31 -1.72 3.83 7.32
N ALA A 32 -1.81 2.59 6.84
CA ALA A 32 -0.64 1.74 6.61
C ALA A 32 0.30 2.33 5.54
N VAL A 33 -0.24 2.83 4.42
CA VAL A 33 0.56 3.50 3.38
C VAL A 33 1.23 4.76 3.95
N ALA A 34 0.49 5.58 4.70
CA ALA A 34 1.04 6.78 5.33
C ALA A 34 2.13 6.45 6.35
N MET A 35 1.95 5.41 7.16
CA MET A 35 2.93 4.97 8.16
C MET A 35 4.22 4.48 7.50
N PHE A 36 4.13 3.76 6.39
CA PHE A 36 5.31 3.38 5.59
C PHE A 36 6.02 4.61 5.02
N LEU A 37 5.29 5.56 4.44
CA LEU A 37 5.91 6.78 3.89
C LEU A 37 6.57 7.66 4.96
N ALA A 38 6.09 7.58 6.20
CA ALA A 38 6.66 8.30 7.33
C ALA A 38 7.86 7.59 7.98
N SER A 39 8.20 6.37 7.56
CA SER A 39 9.27 5.57 8.16
C SER A 39 10.60 5.72 7.41
N ASP A 40 11.70 5.31 8.06
CA ASP A 40 13.05 5.40 7.48
C ASP A 40 13.21 4.51 6.23
N GLU A 41 12.39 3.47 6.11
CA GLU A 41 12.35 2.58 4.95
C GLU A 41 11.93 3.30 3.65
N ALA A 42 11.19 4.41 3.76
CA ALA A 42 10.81 5.25 2.62
C ALA A 42 11.79 6.39 2.34
N SER A 43 13.00 6.38 2.92
CA SER A 43 13.98 7.48 2.83
C SER A 43 14.35 7.94 1.41
N PHE A 44 14.16 7.10 0.38
CA PHE A 44 14.40 7.47 -1.01
C PHE A 44 13.14 7.88 -1.79
N VAL A 45 11.95 7.75 -1.20
CA VAL A 45 10.66 8.10 -1.80
C VAL A 45 10.38 9.58 -1.53
N ASN A 46 10.54 10.42 -2.55
CA ASN A 46 10.21 11.84 -2.48
C ASN A 46 9.70 12.34 -3.84
N GLY A 47 8.94 13.44 -3.82
CA GLY A 47 8.46 14.11 -5.05
C GLY A 47 7.47 13.29 -5.89
N ALA A 48 6.96 12.18 -5.36
CA ALA A 48 6.05 11.27 -6.05
C ALA A 48 4.64 11.31 -5.46
N PHE A 49 3.63 11.14 -6.32
CA PHE A 49 2.25 10.90 -5.90
C PHE A 49 2.02 9.39 -5.77
N ILE A 50 1.69 8.94 -4.56
CA ILE A 50 1.36 7.54 -4.29
C ILE A 50 -0.17 7.41 -4.25
N THR A 51 -0.73 6.71 -5.23
CA THR A 51 -2.18 6.48 -5.32
C THR A 51 -2.53 5.15 -4.65
N ALA A 52 -3.38 5.20 -3.63
CA ALA A 52 -3.85 4.04 -2.87
C ALA A 52 -5.37 3.90 -3.00
N ASP A 53 -5.82 3.39 -4.16
CA ASP A 53 -7.24 3.37 -4.55
C ASP A 53 -7.68 2.02 -5.14
N ALA A 54 -6.95 0.94 -4.81
CA ALA A 54 -7.17 -0.39 -5.38
C ALA A 54 -7.11 -0.44 -6.92
N GLY A 55 -6.38 0.48 -7.56
CA GLY A 55 -6.18 0.49 -9.01
C GLY A 55 -7.35 1.10 -9.78
N TRP A 56 -8.19 1.90 -9.14
CA TRP A 56 -9.29 2.61 -9.78
C TRP A 56 -8.78 3.61 -10.83
N THR A 57 -7.75 4.38 -10.50
CA THR A 57 -7.15 5.40 -11.38
C THR A 57 -6.28 4.80 -12.49
N ALA A 58 -5.97 3.50 -12.42
CA ALA A 58 -5.11 2.81 -13.38
C ALA A 58 -5.89 2.17 -14.56
N TYR A 59 -7.22 2.25 -14.56
CA TYR A 59 -8.08 1.80 -15.66
C TYR A 59 -8.06 2.77 -16.84
#